data_AF-A0A9E4LAH7-F1
#
_entry.id   AF-A0A9E4LAH7-F1
#
_cell.length_a   1.000
_cell.length_b   1.000
_cell.length_c   1.000
_cell.angle_alpha   90.00
_cell.angle_beta   90.00
_cell.angle_gamma   90.00
#
_symmetry.space_group_name_H-M   'P 1'
#
loop_
_entity.id
_entity.type
_entity.pdbx_description
1 polymer ?
#
loop_
_entity_poly.entity_id
_entity_poly.type
_entity_poly.pdbx_seq_one_letter_code
_entity_poly.pdbx_strand_id
1 'polypeptide(L)'
;MAHELAHLWLGTDGVFNLVDLQPYDDDVERFCNEVAAEVLIPGDELDGCWPSVAESAEPFQALARRFKVSPLVAARRVLDRKLIARDDFYEFLGRYKADERRRSAQQSSGGNFYNAQQGRVGRRFGSAVIRAAREGRLLYRDAYRLTGLHGRSFDQFAQTLGL
;
A
#
# COMPACT_ATOMS: atom_id res chain seq x y z
N MET A 1 -1.66 2.22 9.28
CA MET A 1 -0.24 2.62 9.24
C MET A 1 0.67 1.44 8.87
N ALA A 2 0.78 0.37 9.65
CA ALA A 2 1.57 -0.82 9.25
C ALA A 2 1.07 -1.48 7.95
N HIS A 3 -0.25 -1.47 7.70
CA HIS A 3 -0.86 -2.02 6.48
C HIS A 3 -0.42 -1.30 5.19
N GLU A 4 -0.24 0.03 5.22
CA GLU A 4 0.22 0.80 4.05
C GLU A 4 1.73 0.69 3.88
N LEU A 5 2.49 0.61 4.97
CA LEU A 5 3.93 0.36 4.94
C LEU A 5 4.28 -1.02 4.37
N ALA A 6 3.50 -2.04 4.75
CA ALA A 6 3.58 -3.39 4.20
C ALA A 6 3.37 -3.44 2.68
N HIS A 7 2.39 -2.70 2.16
CA HIS A 7 2.14 -2.61 0.72
C HIS A 7 3.21 -1.81 -0.01
N LEU A 8 3.78 -0.77 0.62
CA LEU A 8 4.94 -0.05 0.09
C LEU A 8 6.17 -0.96 0.02
N TRP A 9 6.45 -1.73 1.08
CA TRP A 9 7.57 -2.69 1.13
C TRP A 9 7.44 -3.81 0.10
N LEU A 10 6.23 -4.37 -0.08
CA LEU A 10 5.97 -5.34 -1.15
C LEU A 10 6.00 -4.72 -2.56
N GLY A 11 5.87 -3.40 -2.66
CA GLY A 11 5.91 -2.63 -3.90
C GLY A 11 7.32 -2.20 -4.32
N THR A 12 8.24 -2.01 -3.37
CA THR A 12 9.66 -1.71 -3.65
C THR A 12 10.45 -2.96 -4.01
N ASP A 13 10.15 -4.11 -3.42
CA ASP A 13 10.97 -5.32 -3.55
C ASP A 13 10.62 -6.27 -4.72
N GLY A 14 10.14 -5.73 -5.83
CA GLY A 14 10.13 -6.49 -7.08
C GLY A 14 9.20 -7.71 -7.07
N VAL A 15 7.90 -7.48 -7.28
CA VAL A 15 7.09 -8.47 -8.00
C VAL A 15 7.64 -8.69 -9.42
N PHE A 16 8.48 -7.78 -9.91
CA PHE A 16 9.38 -8.01 -11.03
C PHE A 16 10.73 -7.41 -10.68
N ASN A 17 11.80 -8.18 -10.85
CA ASN A 17 13.10 -7.64 -11.22
C ASN A 17 12.89 -6.77 -12.47
N LEU A 18 12.54 -5.50 -12.30
CA LEU A 18 12.71 -4.48 -13.31
C LEU A 18 14.07 -3.87 -13.02
N VAL A 19 15.09 -4.59 -13.50
CA VAL A 19 16.42 -4.05 -13.77
C VAL A 19 16.21 -2.84 -14.69
N ASP A 20 16.17 -1.62 -14.14
CA ASP A 20 16.65 -0.38 -14.81
C ASP A 20 16.33 0.96 -14.11
N LEU A 21 16.11 1.00 -12.79
CA LEU A 21 16.03 2.29 -12.09
C LEU A 21 16.96 2.33 -10.88
N GLN A 22 18.23 2.65 -11.17
CA GLN A 22 19.32 3.07 -10.27
C GLN A 22 19.60 2.18 -9.02
N PRO A 23 20.80 1.56 -8.93
CA PRO A 23 21.22 0.79 -7.77
C PRO A 23 21.69 1.75 -6.67
N TYR A 24 20.76 2.33 -5.91
CA TYR A 24 21.13 2.99 -4.67
C TYR A 24 21.02 1.96 -3.54
N ASP A 25 22.16 1.30 -3.27
CA ASP A 25 22.45 0.42 -2.13
C ASP A 25 21.45 -0.74 -1.87
N ASP A 26 21.49 -1.72 -2.78
CA ASP A 26 20.78 -3.01 -2.70
C ASP A 26 21.00 -3.72 -1.35
N ASP A 27 22.15 -3.52 -0.70
CA ASP A 27 22.45 -4.12 0.61
C ASP A 27 21.78 -3.40 1.78
N VAL A 28 21.61 -2.07 1.70
CA VAL A 28 20.87 -1.30 2.73
C VAL A 28 19.38 -1.62 2.62
N GLU A 29 18.86 -1.72 1.41
CA GLU A 29 17.47 -2.11 1.16
C GLU A 29 17.20 -3.54 1.65
N ARG A 30 18.06 -4.50 1.29
CA ARG A 30 17.98 -5.88 1.79
C ARG A 30 18.01 -5.95 3.32
N PHE A 31 18.94 -5.23 3.97
CA PHE A 31 19.01 -5.17 5.42
C PHE A 31 17.73 -4.57 6.03
N CYS A 32 17.23 -3.45 5.46
CA CYS A 32 15.98 -2.86 5.90
C CYS A 32 14.82 -3.85 5.79
N ASN A 33 14.75 -4.62 4.69
CA ASN A 33 13.71 -5.60 4.43
C ASN A 33 13.79 -6.83 5.35
N GLU A 34 15.00 -7.24 5.73
CA GLU A 34 15.19 -8.30 6.74
C GLU A 34 14.74 -7.84 8.13
N VAL A 35 15.17 -6.66 8.57
CA VAL A 35 14.77 -6.07 9.86
C VAL A 35 13.25 -5.87 9.91
N ALA A 36 12.70 -5.31 8.84
CA ALA A 36 11.28 -5.18 8.57
C ALA A 36 10.50 -6.48 8.76
N ALA A 37 10.94 -7.54 8.08
CA ALA A 37 10.29 -8.84 8.12
C ALA A 37 10.34 -9.45 9.52
N GLU A 38 11.46 -9.29 10.23
CA GLU A 38 11.61 -9.73 11.62
C GLU A 38 10.71 -8.95 12.59
N VAL A 39 10.57 -7.63 12.39
CA VAL A 39 9.71 -6.77 13.22
C VAL A 39 8.22 -7.07 12.99
N LEU A 40 7.81 -7.30 11.74
CA LEU A 40 6.42 -7.56 11.40
C LEU A 40 5.97 -8.97 11.78
N ILE A 41 6.81 -9.97 11.52
CA ILE A 41 6.52 -11.37 11.77
C ILE A 41 7.82 -12.04 12.25
N PRO A 42 8.07 -12.05 13.58
CA PRO A 42 9.26 -12.66 14.16
C PRO A 42 9.41 -14.12 13.72
N GLY A 43 10.63 -14.51 13.36
CA GLY A 43 10.92 -15.84 12.83
C GLY A 43 10.55 -16.95 13.82
N ASP A 44 10.94 -16.77 15.08
CA ASP A 44 10.68 -17.75 16.15
C ASP A 44 9.18 -17.95 16.41
N GLU A 45 8.41 -16.86 16.39
CA GLU A 45 6.95 -16.94 16.54
C GLU A 45 6.28 -17.60 15.34
N LEU A 46 6.77 -17.30 14.13
CA LEU A 46 6.28 -17.91 12.91
C LEU A 46 6.52 -19.41 12.92
N ASP A 47 7.75 -19.85 13.22
CA ASP A 47 8.10 -21.26 13.30
C ASP A 47 7.25 -22.01 14.34
N GLY A 48 6.98 -21.38 15.49
CA GLY A 48 6.15 -21.96 16.54
C GLY A 48 4.67 -22.11 16.16
N CYS A 49 4.11 -21.17 15.40
CA CYS A 49 2.69 -21.20 15.03
C CYS A 49 2.41 -21.87 13.67
N TRP A 50 3.37 -21.90 12.76
CA TRP A 50 3.19 -22.36 11.38
C TRP A 50 2.62 -23.76 11.26
N PRO A 51 3.08 -24.80 12.00
CA PRO A 51 2.52 -26.15 11.89
C PRO A 51 1.00 -26.20 12.09
N SER A 52 0.49 -25.43 13.06
CA SER A 52 -0.95 -25.35 13.34
C SER A 52 -1.72 -24.49 12.33
N VAL A 53 -1.08 -23.44 11.81
CA VAL A 53 -1.72 -22.49 10.91
C VAL A 53 -1.77 -23.04 9.48
N ALA A 54 -0.77 -23.81 9.08
CA ALA A 54 -0.65 -24.43 7.76
C ALA A 54 -1.82 -25.38 7.43
N GLU A 55 -2.42 -26.00 8.45
CA GLU A 55 -3.58 -26.89 8.31
C GLU A 55 -4.92 -26.14 8.18
N SER A 56 -4.93 -24.82 8.39
CA SER A 56 -6.15 -24.03 8.26
C SER A 56 -6.56 -23.83 6.80
N ALA A 57 -7.84 -23.57 6.56
CA ALA A 57 -8.36 -23.33 5.22
C ALA A 57 -7.74 -22.08 4.54
N GLU A 58 -7.30 -21.11 5.33
CA GLU A 58 -6.70 -19.86 4.85
C GLU A 58 -5.47 -19.49 5.69
N PRO A 59 -4.33 -20.19 5.52
CA PRO A 59 -3.16 -20.06 6.40
C PRO A 59 -2.59 -18.64 6.43
N PHE A 60 -2.51 -18.00 5.26
CA PHE A 60 -1.99 -16.63 5.16
C PHE A 60 -2.94 -15.58 5.77
N GLN A 61 -4.27 -15.81 5.73
CA GLN A 61 -5.23 -14.95 6.42
C GLN A 61 -5.14 -15.12 7.93
N ALA A 62 -4.98 -16.35 8.42
CA ALA A 62 -4.79 -16.63 9.83
C ALA A 62 -3.53 -15.95 10.39
N LEU A 63 -2.39 -16.07 9.68
CA LEU A 63 -1.16 -15.34 10.01
C LEU A 63 -1.35 -13.82 9.96
N ALA A 64 -1.97 -13.29 8.90
CA ALA A 64 -2.23 -11.87 8.76
C ALA A 64 -3.04 -11.30 9.92
N ARG A 65 -4.06 -12.04 10.38
CA ARG A 65 -4.88 -11.65 11.55
C ARG A 65 -4.11 -11.69 12.86
N ARG A 66 -3.17 -12.64 13.00
CA ARG A 66 -2.31 -12.78 14.18
C ARG A 66 -1.32 -11.61 14.28
N PHE A 67 -0.55 -11.39 13.22
CA PHE A 67 0.53 -10.40 13.17
C PHE A 67 0.08 -8.99 12.71
N LYS A 68 -1.21 -8.82 12.42
CA LYS A 68 -1.81 -7.53 11.99
C LYS A 68 -1.19 -6.96 10.71
N VAL A 69 -0.85 -7.84 9.78
CA VAL A 69 -0.29 -7.52 8.46
C VAL A 69 -1.26 -7.89 7.34
N SER A 70 -0.89 -7.64 6.08
CA SER A 70 -1.66 -8.14 4.95
C SER A 70 -1.41 -9.64 4.72
N PRO A 71 -2.36 -10.38 4.12
CA PRO A 71 -2.15 -11.77 3.71
C PRO A 71 -0.95 -11.95 2.78
N LEU A 72 -0.66 -10.94 1.94
CA LEU A 72 0.48 -10.96 1.05
C LEU A 72 1.82 -10.87 1.80
N VAL A 73 1.92 -10.01 2.83
CA VAL A 73 3.12 -9.96 3.69
C VAL A 73 3.32 -11.28 4.43
N ALA A 74 2.24 -11.84 4.97
CA ALA A 74 2.31 -13.15 5.64
C ALA A 74 2.81 -14.25 4.68
N ALA A 75 2.23 -14.34 3.48
CA ALA A 75 2.67 -15.30 2.47
C ALA A 75 4.13 -15.11 2.05
N ARG A 76 4.57 -13.85 1.89
CA ARG A 76 5.97 -13.55 1.53
C ARG A 76 6.93 -13.98 2.64
N ARG A 77 6.62 -13.69 3.90
CA ARG A 77 7.45 -14.10 5.03
C ARG A 77 7.61 -15.62 5.13
N VAL A 78 6.51 -16.35 4.94
CA VAL A 78 6.53 -17.83 4.93
C VAL A 78 7.43 -18.35 3.80
N LEU A 79 7.40 -17.70 2.63
CA LEU A 79 8.32 -18.01 1.53
C LEU A 79 9.78 -17.68 1.87
N ASP A 80 10.06 -16.52 2.47
CA ASP A 80 11.42 -16.12 2.85
C ASP A 80 12.03 -17.09 3.87
N ARG A 81 11.20 -17.66 4.75
CA ARG A 81 11.56 -18.72 5.70
C ARG A 81 11.62 -20.12 5.07
N LYS A 82 11.33 -20.25 3.77
CA LYS A 82 11.30 -21.52 3.01
C LYS A 82 10.32 -22.56 3.57
N LEU A 83 9.22 -22.08 4.17
CA LEU A 83 8.18 -22.93 4.76
C LEU A 83 7.12 -23.37 3.73
N ILE A 84 7.12 -22.78 2.53
CA ILE A 84 6.31 -23.13 1.36
C ILE A 84 7.16 -23.14 0.10
N ALA A 85 6.68 -23.82 -0.95
CA ALA A 85 7.31 -23.73 -2.26
C ALA A 85 7.02 -22.38 -2.93
N ARG A 86 7.88 -21.99 -3.87
CA ARG A 86 7.65 -20.78 -4.69
C ARG A 86 6.34 -20.88 -5.47
N ASP A 87 6.01 -22.06 -5.97
CA ASP A 87 4.79 -22.29 -6.76
C ASP A 87 3.53 -22.05 -5.92
N ASP A 88 3.50 -22.50 -4.66
CA ASP A 88 2.40 -22.25 -3.73
C ASP A 88 2.19 -20.74 -3.48
N PHE A 89 3.30 -20.00 -3.34
CA PHE A 89 3.26 -18.55 -3.20
C PHE A 89 2.67 -17.87 -4.45
N TYR A 90 3.11 -18.27 -5.64
CA TYR A 90 2.60 -17.69 -6.90
C TYR A 90 1.13 -18.04 -7.15
N GLU A 91 0.70 -19.25 -6.79
CA GLU A 91 -0.71 -19.66 -6.83
C GLU A 91 -1.56 -18.76 -5.93
N PHE A 92 -1.12 -18.57 -4.68
CA PHE A 92 -1.77 -17.65 -3.75
C PHE A 92 -1.79 -16.21 -4.28
N LEU A 93 -0.66 -15.71 -4.79
CA LEU A 93 -0.55 -14.37 -5.35
C LEU A 93 -1.51 -14.15 -6.52
N GLY A 94 -1.66 -15.15 -7.39
CA GLY A 94 -2.60 -15.13 -8.50
C GLY A 94 -4.05 -14.99 -8.02
N ARG A 95 -4.46 -15.78 -7.02
CA ARG A 95 -5.77 -15.68 -6.38
C ARG A 95 -5.98 -14.34 -5.69
N TYR A 96 -5.01 -13.89 -4.90
CA TYR A 96 -5.05 -12.61 -4.19
C TYR A 96 -5.26 -11.42 -5.15
N LYS A 97 -4.50 -11.37 -6.26
CA LYS A 97 -4.66 -10.32 -7.28
C LYS A 97 -6.00 -10.41 -8.02
N ALA A 98 -6.50 -11.62 -8.29
CA ALA A 98 -7.81 -11.79 -8.90
C ALA A 98 -8.93 -11.25 -7.98
N ASP A 99 -8.82 -11.50 -6.68
CA ASP A 99 -9.75 -11.01 -5.66
C ASP A 99 -9.73 -9.49 -5.54
N GLU A 100 -8.54 -8.88 -5.48
CA GLU A 100 -8.41 -7.42 -5.46
C GLU A 100 -9.03 -6.80 -6.72
N ARG A 101 -8.77 -7.35 -7.91
CA ARG A 101 -9.36 -6.87 -9.16
C ARG A 101 -10.88 -6.98 -9.17
N ARG A 102 -11.45 -8.07 -8.62
CA ARG A 102 -12.91 -8.22 -8.50
C ARG A 102 -13.49 -7.19 -7.54
N ARG A 103 -12.85 -6.97 -6.38
CA ARG A 103 -13.26 -5.97 -5.39
C ARG A 103 -13.16 -4.55 -5.96
N SER A 104 -12.10 -4.23 -6.68
CA SER A 104 -11.94 -2.92 -7.33
C SER A 104 -12.91 -2.71 -8.48
N ALA A 105 -13.27 -3.76 -9.23
CA ALA A 105 -14.28 -3.68 -10.29
C ALA A 105 -15.71 -3.53 -9.73
N GLN A 106 -15.99 -4.11 -8.56
CA GLN A 106 -17.25 -3.95 -7.84
C GLN A 106 -17.34 -2.60 -7.11
N GLN A 107 -16.21 -2.02 -6.72
CA GLN A 107 -16.12 -0.64 -6.24
C GLN A 107 -16.12 0.31 -7.44
N SER A 108 -17.31 0.59 -7.97
CA SER A 108 -17.55 1.57 -9.04
C SER A 108 -16.76 2.87 -8.84
N SER A 109 -15.84 3.15 -9.78
CA SER A 109 -15.27 4.39 -10.36
C SER A 109 -15.36 5.79 -9.68
N GLY A 110 -16.05 6.00 -8.55
CA GLY A 110 -16.34 7.35 -8.03
C GLY A 110 -15.51 7.83 -6.83
N GLY A 111 -14.89 6.94 -6.05
CA GLY A 111 -14.50 7.27 -4.67
C GLY A 111 -13.00 7.41 -4.35
N ASN A 112 -12.10 6.77 -5.10
CA ASN A 112 -10.73 6.55 -4.59
C ASN A 112 -9.67 7.59 -5.00
N PHE A 113 -9.87 8.34 -6.08
CA PHE A 113 -8.92 9.40 -6.46
C PHE A 113 -8.87 10.50 -5.39
N TYR A 114 -10.04 10.95 -4.93
CA TYR A 114 -10.15 12.08 -4.01
C TYR A 114 -9.71 11.76 -2.58
N ASN A 115 -9.94 10.55 -2.09
CA ASN A 115 -9.42 10.13 -0.78
C ASN A 115 -7.88 10.06 -0.78
N ALA A 116 -7.28 9.56 -1.87
CA ALA A 116 -5.84 9.57 -2.04
C ALA A 116 -5.28 11.01 -2.13
N GLN A 117 -5.98 11.92 -2.83
CA GLN A 117 -5.59 13.33 -2.87
C GLN A 117 -5.78 14.08 -1.55
N GLN A 118 -6.83 13.76 -0.77
CA GLN A 118 -7.03 14.32 0.56
C GLN A 118 -5.90 13.91 1.52
N GLY A 119 -5.39 12.69 1.43
CA GLY A 119 -4.21 12.24 2.16
C GLY A 119 -2.93 12.98 1.74
N ARG A 120 -2.72 13.17 0.42
CA ARG A 120 -1.52 13.81 -0.13
C ARG A 120 -1.46 15.32 0.10
N VAL A 121 -2.57 16.04 -0.09
CA VAL A 121 -2.64 17.50 0.04
C VAL A 121 -2.98 17.90 1.48
N GLY A 122 -3.67 17.04 2.23
CA GLY A 122 -4.17 17.34 3.57
C GLY A 122 -5.41 18.23 3.52
N ARG A 123 -6.48 17.79 4.20
CA ARG A 123 -7.79 18.46 4.20
C ARG A 123 -7.70 19.95 4.58
N ARG A 124 -6.97 20.29 5.65
CA ARG A 124 -6.82 21.68 6.15
C ARG A 124 -6.08 22.58 5.18
N PHE A 125 -4.98 22.08 4.62
CA PHE A 125 -4.18 22.83 3.66
C PHE A 125 -4.94 23.04 2.34
N GLY A 126 -5.57 21.97 1.82
CA GLY A 126 -6.43 22.05 0.65
C GLY A 126 -7.54 23.10 0.79
N SER A 127 -8.28 23.08 1.91
CA SER A 127 -9.33 24.08 2.19
C SER A 127 -8.79 25.51 2.25
N ALA A 128 -7.63 25.72 2.88
CA ALA A 128 -7.01 27.05 2.97
C ALA A 128 -6.58 27.58 1.60
N VAL A 129 -5.95 26.74 0.77
CA VAL A 129 -5.51 27.12 -0.58
C VAL A 129 -6.69 27.41 -1.50
N ILE A 130 -7.73 26.55 -1.50
CA ILE A 130 -8.94 26.76 -2.31
C ILE A 130 -9.65 28.06 -1.90
N ARG A 131 -9.79 28.31 -0.60
CA ARG A 131 -10.45 29.52 -0.10
C ARG A 131 -9.65 30.77 -0.45
N ALA A 132 -8.33 30.75 -0.30
CA ALA A 132 -7.47 31.86 -0.71
C ALA A 132 -7.54 32.13 -2.22
N ALA A 133 -7.62 31.07 -3.05
CA ALA A 133 -7.76 31.20 -4.50
C ALA A 133 -9.10 31.81 -4.91
N ARG A 134 -10.21 31.35 -4.31
CA ARG A 134 -11.56 31.86 -4.59
C ARG A 134 -11.80 33.28 -4.08
N GLU A 135 -11.19 33.64 -2.96
CA GLU A 135 -11.23 34.99 -2.41
C GLU A 135 -10.25 35.95 -3.12
N GLY A 136 -9.53 35.50 -4.15
CA GLY A 136 -8.60 36.33 -4.92
C GLY A 136 -7.30 36.69 -4.18
N ARG A 137 -7.06 36.10 -3.01
CA ARG A 137 -5.83 36.29 -2.21
C ARG A 137 -4.67 35.45 -2.70
N LEU A 138 -4.93 34.49 -3.59
CA LEU A 138 -3.95 33.62 -4.24
C LEU A 138 -4.34 33.42 -5.71
N LEU A 139 -3.37 33.44 -6.62
CA LEU A 139 -3.63 33.14 -8.04
C LEU A 139 -3.91 31.64 -8.22
N TYR A 140 -4.85 31.30 -9.11
CA TYR A 140 -5.18 29.89 -9.42
C TYR A 140 -3.97 29.08 -9.88
N ARG A 141 -3.05 29.70 -10.64
CA ARG A 141 -1.79 29.06 -11.04
C ARG A 141 -0.97 28.59 -9.84
N ASP A 142 -0.89 29.43 -8.81
CA ASP A 142 -0.11 29.14 -7.62
C ASP A 142 -0.85 28.13 -6.72
N ALA A 143 -2.19 28.21 -6.67
CA ALA A 143 -3.02 27.20 -6.03
C ALA A 143 -2.88 25.80 -6.67
N TYR A 144 -2.80 25.74 -8.00
CA TYR A 144 -2.55 24.49 -8.73
C TYR A 144 -1.17 23.93 -8.43
N ARG A 145 -0.14 24.78 -8.40
CA ARG A 145 1.21 24.36 -8.03
C ARG A 145 1.29 23.83 -6.60
N LEU A 146 0.62 24.48 -5.66
CA LEU A 146 0.60 24.09 -4.24
C LEU A 146 -0.15 22.78 -3.98
N THR A 147 -1.22 22.53 -4.72
CA THR A 147 -2.05 21.31 -4.56
C THR A 147 -1.65 20.18 -5.51
N GLY A 148 -0.91 20.49 -6.57
CA GLY A 148 -0.68 19.61 -7.71
C GLY A 148 -1.95 19.25 -8.49
N LEU A 149 -3.06 19.97 -8.26
CA LEU A 149 -4.35 19.78 -8.91
C LEU A 149 -4.58 20.85 -9.96
N HIS A 150 -5.21 20.49 -11.07
CA HIS A 150 -5.41 21.39 -12.20
C HIS A 150 -6.84 21.30 -12.74
N GLY A 151 -7.42 22.46 -13.05
CA GLY A 151 -8.75 22.58 -13.66
C GLY A 151 -9.81 21.76 -12.94
N ARG A 152 -10.47 20.85 -13.66
CA ARG A 152 -11.57 20.01 -13.14
C ARG A 152 -11.20 19.22 -11.87
N SER A 153 -9.95 18.77 -11.73
CA SER A 153 -9.51 18.05 -10.53
C SER A 153 -9.43 18.94 -9.28
N PHE A 154 -9.12 20.23 -9.47
CA PHE A 154 -9.11 21.22 -8.40
C PHE A 154 -10.54 21.58 -7.97
N ASP A 155 -11.44 21.77 -8.92
CA ASP A 155 -12.85 22.08 -8.65
C ASP A 155 -13.57 20.92 -7.96
N GLN A 156 -13.32 19.70 -8.42
CA GLN A 156 -13.92 18.51 -7.83
C GLN A 156 -13.35 18.23 -6.44
N PHE A 157 -12.06 18.52 -6.20
CA PHE A 157 -11.48 18.47 -4.86
C PHE A 157 -12.14 19.50 -3.92
N ALA A 158 -12.41 20.72 -4.40
CA ALA A 158 -13.14 21.72 -3.62
C ALA A 158 -14.55 21.21 -3.22
N GLN A 159 -15.29 20.59 -4.15
CA GLN A 159 -16.59 19.99 -3.86
C GLN A 159 -16.51 18.90 -2.78
N THR A 160 -15.47 18.04 -2.82
CA THR A 160 -15.28 17.01 -1.77
C THR A 160 -14.95 17.59 -0.39
N LEU A 161 -14.44 18.83 -0.35
CA LEU A 161 -14.18 19.57 0.89
C LEU A 161 -15.39 20.40 1.36
N GLY A 162 -16.50 20.39 0.61
CA GLY A 162 -17.68 21.21 0.88
C GLY A 162 -17.48 22.70 0.56
N LEU A 163 -16.54 23.01 -0.35
CA LEU A 163 -16.25 24.37 -0.81
C LEU A 163 -16.76 24.59 -2.21
#